data_AF-A0A167FXE0-F1
#
_entry.id   AF-A0A167FXE0-F1
#
_cell.length_a   1.000
_cell.length_b   1.000
_cell.length_c   1.000
_cell.angle_alpha   90.00
_cell.angle_beta   90.00
_cell.angle_gamma   90.00
#
_symmetry.space_group_name_H-M   'P 1'
#
loop_
_entity.id
_entity.type
_entity.pdbx_description
1 polymer ?
#
loop_
_entity_poly.entity_id
_entity_poly.type
_entity_poly.pdbx_seq_one_letter_code
_entity_poly.pdbx_strand_id
1 'polypeptide(L)'
;MDLEVSGIQDPFKLNIPVEMNTKNNVVLTPSISRKYENINLKLEKIELTPITTNLTTRLEVPKNMKISSLEPRNSIGYHLFNEQGEQVHITGGQGSSATNGNVLIMDTRFEPFASIPKSITLKPYHHVYKDNTTEFEMGADGHIKVEYIPELEITIPVTPK
;
A
#
# COMPACT_ATOMS: atom_id res chain seq x y z
N MET A 1 12.80 5.82 -27.23
CA MET A 1 13.98 5.98 -26.36
C MET A 1 15.16 5.62 -27.23
N ASP A 2 16.08 6.56 -27.43
CA ASP A 2 17.25 6.37 -28.28
C ASP A 2 18.42 5.96 -27.39
N LEU A 3 19.01 4.80 -27.66
CA LEU A 3 20.16 4.29 -26.93
C LEU A 3 21.41 4.51 -27.81
N GLU A 4 22.32 5.36 -27.35
CA GLU A 4 23.62 5.55 -28.01
C GLU A 4 24.67 4.64 -27.38
N VAL A 5 25.23 3.75 -28.21
CA VAL A 5 26.28 2.83 -27.81
C VAL A 5 27.55 3.23 -28.57
N SER A 6 28.66 3.40 -27.85
CA SER A 6 29.93 3.83 -28.45
C SER A 6 30.34 2.87 -29.59
N GLY A 7 30.60 3.44 -30.76
CA GLY A 7 30.92 2.69 -31.98
C GLY A 7 29.75 2.41 -32.93
N ILE A 8 28.53 2.83 -32.59
CA ILE A 8 27.34 2.68 -33.45
C ILE A 8 26.84 4.08 -33.84
N GLN A 9 26.92 4.38 -35.14
CA GLN A 9 26.63 5.72 -35.69
C GLN A 9 25.13 6.05 -35.71
N ASP A 10 24.25 5.05 -35.79
CA ASP A 10 22.80 5.25 -35.81
C ASP A 10 22.15 4.64 -34.56
N PRO A 11 21.36 5.40 -33.77
CA PRO A 11 20.75 4.90 -32.55
C PRO A 11 19.75 3.78 -32.84
N PHE A 12 19.72 2.76 -31.97
CA PHE A 12 18.73 1.70 -32.07
C PHE A 12 17.35 2.23 -31.68
N LYS A 13 16.36 2.04 -32.57
CA LYS A 13 14.95 2.33 -32.30
C LYS A 13 14.21 1.07 -31.86
N LEU A 14 13.83 1.01 -30.59
CA LEU A 14 13.00 -0.06 -30.05
C LEU A 14 11.53 0.32 -30.18
N ASN A 15 10.84 -0.23 -31.18
CA ASN A 15 9.39 -0.09 -31.34
C ASN A 15 8.70 -1.37 -30.87
N ILE A 16 8.51 -1.50 -29.56
CA ILE A 16 7.80 -2.63 -28.96
C ILE A 16 6.35 -2.21 -28.71
N PRO A 17 5.37 -2.81 -29.39
CA PRO A 17 3.97 -2.61 -29.03
C PRO A 17 3.74 -3.18 -27.62
N VAL A 18 3.15 -2.37 -26.75
CA VAL A 18 2.78 -2.79 -25.39
C VAL A 18 1.26 -2.80 -25.30
N GLU A 19 0.70 -3.94 -24.90
CA GLU A 19 -0.72 -4.07 -24.59
C GLU A 19 -0.92 -4.22 -23.08
N MET A 20 -1.90 -3.51 -22.53
CA MET A 20 -2.27 -3.68 -21.14
C MET A 20 -3.07 -4.97 -20.96
N ASN A 21 -2.62 -5.87 -20.09
CA ASN A 21 -3.38 -7.05 -19.72
C ASN A 21 -4.51 -6.65 -18.75
N THR A 22 -5.68 -6.33 -19.29
CA THR A 22 -6.87 -5.92 -18.53
C THR A 22 -7.84 -7.07 -18.26
N LYS A 23 -7.52 -8.29 -18.73
CA LYS A 23 -8.39 -9.46 -18.55
C LYS A 23 -8.41 -9.83 -17.07
N ASN A 24 -9.62 -9.99 -16.53
CA ASN A 24 -9.90 -10.37 -15.15
C ASN A 24 -9.47 -9.33 -14.09
N ASN A 25 -9.34 -8.06 -14.48
CA ASN A 25 -9.09 -7.00 -13.51
C ASN A 25 -10.35 -6.72 -12.67
N VAL A 26 -10.18 -6.67 -11.35
CA VAL A 26 -11.25 -6.26 -10.42
C VAL A 26 -10.87 -4.92 -9.81
N VAL A 27 -11.71 -3.91 -10.02
CA VAL A 27 -11.53 -2.58 -9.44
C VAL A 27 -12.65 -2.29 -8.46
N LEU A 28 -12.28 -2.02 -7.21
CA LEU A 28 -13.18 -1.68 -6.11
C LEU A 28 -12.89 -0.25 -5.66
N THR A 29 -13.94 0.54 -5.42
CA THR A 29 -13.84 1.91 -4.90
C THR A 29 -14.72 2.07 -3.64
N PRO A 30 -14.42 1.35 -2.56
CA PRO A 30 -15.32 1.19 -1.41
C PRO A 30 -15.58 2.51 -0.68
N SER A 31 -14.68 3.50 -0.76
CA SER A 31 -14.79 4.80 -0.08
C SER A 31 -15.05 4.69 1.43
N ILE A 32 -14.50 3.65 2.07
CA ILE A 32 -14.65 3.37 3.50
C ILE A 32 -13.58 4.14 4.28
N SER A 33 -13.98 4.75 5.40
CA SER A 33 -13.04 5.40 6.32
C SER A 33 -13.15 4.82 7.74
N ARG A 34 -12.04 4.84 8.47
CA ARG A 34 -11.92 4.49 9.88
C ARG A 34 -11.10 5.55 10.60
N LYS A 35 -11.38 5.75 11.88
CA LYS A 35 -10.73 6.76 12.71
C LYS A 35 -10.17 6.14 13.97
N TYR A 36 -9.00 6.60 14.36
CA TYR A 36 -8.33 6.25 15.60
C TYR A 36 -7.52 7.46 16.05
N GLU A 37 -7.79 7.95 17.26
CA GLU A 37 -7.20 9.19 17.77
C GLU A 37 -7.31 10.37 16.77
N ASN A 38 -6.18 10.94 16.35
CA ASN A 38 -6.07 12.04 15.39
C ASN A 38 -5.92 11.56 13.95
N ILE A 39 -6.11 10.27 13.67
CA ILE A 39 -5.93 9.67 12.35
C ILE A 39 -7.29 9.33 11.75
N ASN A 40 -7.47 9.73 10.49
CA ASN A 40 -8.53 9.25 9.62
C ASN A 40 -7.90 8.48 8.45
N LEU A 41 -8.10 7.17 8.41
CA LEU A 41 -7.64 6.31 7.33
C LEU A 41 -8.81 6.00 6.40
N LYS A 42 -8.63 6.24 5.11
CA LYS A 42 -9.60 5.93 4.08
C LYS A 42 -9.02 4.97 3.06
N LEU A 43 -9.79 3.93 2.75
CA LEU A 43 -9.55 3.03 1.64
C LEU A 43 -10.28 3.58 0.40
N GLU A 44 -9.53 4.11 -0.55
CA GLU A 44 -10.10 4.77 -1.74
C GLU A 44 -10.30 3.79 -2.88
N LYS A 45 -9.30 2.94 -3.17
CA LYS A 45 -9.33 2.02 -4.31
C LYS A 45 -8.56 0.73 -4.02
N ILE A 46 -9.08 -0.39 -4.54
CA ILE A 46 -8.33 -1.63 -4.73
C ILE A 46 -8.41 -2.01 -6.20
N GLU A 47 -7.28 -2.37 -6.78
CA GLU A 47 -7.19 -2.92 -8.14
C GLU A 47 -6.44 -4.25 -8.11
N LEU A 48 -7.17 -5.33 -8.41
CA LEU A 48 -6.63 -6.68 -8.50
C LEU A 48 -6.37 -6.98 -9.97
N THR A 49 -5.13 -7.35 -10.28
CA THR A 49 -4.74 -7.82 -11.61
C THR A 49 -4.00 -9.15 -11.46
N PRO A 50 -3.83 -9.92 -12.54
CA PRO A 50 -3.05 -11.16 -12.49
C PRO A 50 -1.59 -10.99 -12.05
N ILE A 51 -1.04 -9.77 -12.14
CA ILE A 51 0.39 -9.50 -11.93
C ILE A 51 0.64 -8.74 -10.63
N THR A 52 -0.29 -7.86 -10.22
CA THR A 52 -0.15 -7.03 -9.02
C THR A 52 -1.50 -6.72 -8.39
N THR A 53 -1.49 -6.57 -7.07
CA THR A 53 -2.58 -5.92 -6.33
C THR A 53 -2.16 -4.49 -6.03
N ASN A 54 -2.98 -3.49 -6.38
CA ASN A 54 -2.72 -2.10 -6.07
C ASN A 54 -3.78 -1.55 -5.12
N LEU A 55 -3.35 -0.77 -4.14
CA LEU A 55 -4.16 -0.25 -3.06
C LEU A 55 -3.92 1.26 -2.93
N THR A 56 -4.98 2.05 -3.09
CA THR A 56 -4.94 3.50 -2.83
C THR A 56 -5.53 3.78 -1.45
N THR A 57 -4.72 4.29 -0.54
CA THR A 57 -5.16 4.76 0.78
C THR A 57 -4.93 6.26 0.95
N ARG A 58 -5.75 6.87 1.81
CA ARG A 58 -5.60 8.26 2.23
C ARG A 58 -5.56 8.32 3.75
N LEU A 59 -4.47 8.85 4.28
CA LEU A 59 -4.30 9.16 5.69
C LEU A 59 -4.46 10.66 5.90
N GLU A 60 -5.30 11.06 6.84
CA GLU A 60 -5.49 12.47 7.22
C GLU A 60 -5.30 12.66 8.72
N VAL A 61 -4.63 13.75 9.08
CA VAL A 61 -4.53 14.26 10.45
C VAL A 61 -5.12 15.69 10.52
N PRO A 62 -5.43 16.22 11.72
CA PRO A 62 -5.87 17.59 11.90
C PRO A 62 -5.01 18.60 11.14
N LYS A 63 -5.62 19.69 10.66
CA LYS A 63 -4.93 20.70 9.81
C LYS A 63 -3.72 21.36 10.48
N ASN A 64 -3.67 21.37 11.81
CA ASN A 64 -2.57 21.90 12.61
C ASN A 64 -1.46 20.86 12.88
N MET A 65 -1.62 19.62 12.42
CA MET A 65 -0.63 18.55 12.52
C MET A 65 -0.05 18.21 11.15
N LYS A 66 1.10 17.54 11.15
CA LYS A 66 1.73 16.99 9.94
C LYS A 66 1.88 15.50 10.11
N ILE A 67 1.76 14.73 9.03
CA ILE A 67 1.94 13.28 9.07
C ILE A 67 3.36 12.92 9.52
N SER A 68 4.37 13.74 9.18
CA SER A 68 5.74 13.57 9.66
C SER A 68 5.88 13.67 11.18
N SER A 69 4.92 14.26 11.92
CA SER A 69 4.95 14.27 13.38
C SER A 69 4.50 12.96 14.01
N LEU A 70 3.99 12.02 13.21
CA LEU A 70 3.71 10.65 13.65
C LEU A 70 4.98 9.80 13.67
N GLU A 71 6.02 10.18 12.91
CA GLU A 71 7.23 9.38 12.78
C GLU A 71 8.15 9.48 14.00
N PRO A 72 8.92 8.41 14.32
CA PRO A 72 8.83 7.07 13.74
C PRO A 72 7.80 6.18 14.47
N ARG A 73 7.38 6.56 15.69
CA ARG A 73 6.67 5.66 16.61
C ARG A 73 5.19 5.45 16.29
N ASN A 74 4.55 6.46 15.71
CA ASN A 74 3.14 6.43 15.34
C ASN A 74 2.95 6.38 13.82
N SER A 75 4.00 6.03 13.07
CA SER A 75 3.92 5.72 11.63
C SER A 75 2.91 4.61 11.42
N ILE A 76 2.01 4.73 10.44
CA ILE A 76 1.01 3.71 10.15
C ILE A 76 1.41 2.95 8.89
N GLY A 77 1.74 1.68 9.07
CA GLY A 77 1.82 0.69 8.00
C GLY A 77 0.51 -0.10 7.88
N TYR A 78 0.44 -1.00 6.90
CA TYR A 78 -0.68 -1.93 6.78
C TYR A 78 -0.26 -3.23 6.10
N HIS A 79 -0.88 -4.33 6.54
CA HIS A 79 -0.85 -5.61 5.85
C HIS A 79 -2.18 -5.86 5.15
N LEU A 80 -2.13 -6.67 4.09
CA LEU A 80 -3.29 -7.03 3.28
C LEU A 80 -3.48 -8.54 3.30
N PHE A 81 -4.68 -8.98 3.63
CA PHE A 81 -5.05 -10.39 3.76
C PHE A 81 -6.26 -10.75 2.90
N ASN A 82 -6.33 -12.01 2.45
CA ASN A 82 -7.56 -12.58 1.89
C ASN A 82 -8.47 -13.19 2.98
N GLU A 83 -9.60 -13.78 2.57
CA GLU A 83 -10.57 -14.41 3.48
C GLU A 83 -10.04 -15.64 4.22
N GLN A 84 -8.97 -16.28 3.73
CA GLN A 84 -8.30 -17.40 4.39
C GLN A 84 -7.27 -16.92 5.43
N GLY A 85 -7.02 -15.61 5.52
CA GLY A 85 -5.98 -15.04 6.38
C GLY A 85 -4.58 -15.13 5.79
N GLU A 86 -4.45 -15.36 4.48
CA GLU A 86 -3.16 -15.34 3.77
C GLU A 86 -2.77 -13.89 3.47
N GLN A 87 -1.56 -13.52 3.87
CA GLN A 87 -0.99 -12.19 3.63
C GLN A 87 -0.33 -12.12 2.26
N VAL A 88 -0.51 -11.01 1.54
CA VAL A 88 0.32 -10.65 0.37
C VAL A 88 1.35 -9.60 0.74
N HIS A 89 2.55 -9.67 0.15
CA HIS A 89 3.65 -8.78 0.49
C HIS A 89 3.70 -7.55 -0.38
N ILE A 90 4.21 -6.46 0.18
CA ILE A 90 4.44 -5.20 -0.55
C ILE A 90 5.59 -5.41 -1.54
N THR A 91 5.37 -5.05 -2.80
CA THR A 91 6.40 -5.03 -3.86
C THR A 91 6.89 -3.62 -4.17
N GLY A 92 6.18 -2.60 -3.68
CA GLY A 92 6.61 -1.21 -3.74
C GLY A 92 5.45 -0.26 -3.51
N GLY A 93 5.70 1.03 -3.68
CA GLY A 93 4.64 2.03 -3.57
C GLY A 93 5.14 3.42 -3.88
N GLN A 94 4.21 4.35 -3.94
CA GLN A 94 4.49 5.77 -4.02
C GLN A 94 3.56 6.51 -3.05
N GLY A 95 4.02 7.64 -2.55
CA GLY A 95 3.24 8.52 -1.69
C GLY A 95 3.30 9.95 -2.18
N SER A 96 2.19 10.65 -2.04
CA SER A 96 2.12 12.09 -2.28
C SER A 96 1.36 12.79 -1.15
N SER A 97 1.77 14.03 -0.86
CA SER A 97 1.07 14.90 0.08
C SER A 97 0.55 16.12 -0.66
N ALA A 98 -0.77 16.25 -0.75
CA ALA A 98 -1.43 17.32 -1.50
C ALA A 98 -1.67 18.60 -0.67
N THR A 99 -1.23 18.63 0.58
CA THR A 99 -1.49 19.72 1.54
C THR A 99 -0.21 20.10 2.28
N ASN A 100 -0.27 20.98 3.30
CA ASN A 100 0.87 21.35 4.17
C ASN A 100 1.40 20.17 5.04
N GLY A 101 1.33 18.94 4.54
CA GLY A 101 1.77 17.71 5.18
C GLY A 101 0.72 16.99 6.01
N ASN A 102 -0.53 17.46 6.07
CA ASN A 102 -1.58 16.86 6.92
C ASN A 102 -2.41 15.75 6.23
N VAL A 103 -2.16 15.52 4.94
CA VAL A 103 -2.79 14.46 4.13
C VAL A 103 -1.70 13.71 3.39
N LEU A 104 -1.76 12.37 3.40
CA LEU A 104 -0.89 11.48 2.63
C LEU A 104 -1.77 10.54 1.83
N ILE A 105 -1.54 10.49 0.52
CA ILE A 105 -2.17 9.53 -0.38
C ILE A 105 -1.09 8.56 -0.80
N MET A 106 -1.31 7.27 -0.56
CA MET A 106 -0.39 6.19 -0.89
C MET A 106 -1.02 5.30 -1.95
N ASP A 107 -0.28 5.01 -3.02
CA ASP A 107 -0.54 3.85 -3.88
C ASP A 107 0.49 2.77 -3.55
N THR A 108 0.04 1.70 -2.90
CA THR A 108 0.87 0.56 -2.51
C THR A 108 0.61 -0.61 -3.43
N ARG A 109 1.70 -1.16 -3.98
CA ARG A 109 1.70 -2.36 -4.80
C ARG A 109 2.06 -3.56 -3.93
N PHE A 110 1.29 -4.62 -4.10
CA PHE A 110 1.49 -5.92 -3.48
C PHE A 110 1.64 -6.99 -4.54
N GLU A 111 2.14 -8.15 -4.12
CA GLU A 111 2.02 -9.40 -4.85
C GLU A 111 0.54 -9.64 -5.24
N PRO A 112 0.28 -10.31 -6.38
CA PRO A 112 -1.07 -10.72 -6.72
C PRO A 112 -1.53 -11.82 -5.77
N PHE A 113 -2.84 -11.86 -5.47
CA PHE A 113 -3.42 -13.04 -4.85
C PHE A 113 -3.37 -14.22 -5.82
N ALA A 114 -3.20 -15.45 -5.32
CA ALA A 114 -3.17 -16.66 -6.14
C ALA A 114 -4.47 -16.84 -6.97
N SER A 115 -5.59 -16.36 -6.45
CA SER A 115 -6.87 -16.22 -7.13
C SER A 115 -7.60 -14.99 -6.61
N ILE A 116 -8.63 -14.51 -7.32
CA ILE A 116 -9.47 -13.40 -6.85
C ILE A 116 -10.08 -13.82 -5.49
N PRO A 117 -9.74 -13.12 -4.38
CA PRO A 117 -10.25 -13.47 -3.06
C PRO A 117 -11.73 -13.10 -2.95
N LYS A 118 -12.46 -13.68 -2.00
CA LYS A 118 -13.87 -13.32 -1.71
C LYS A 118 -13.97 -12.06 -0.86
N SER A 119 -12.97 -11.79 -0.05
CA SER A 119 -12.87 -10.56 0.72
C SER A 119 -11.41 -10.18 0.93
N ILE A 120 -11.17 -8.89 1.11
CA ILE A 120 -9.86 -8.36 1.43
C ILE A 120 -9.94 -7.64 2.76
N THR A 121 -8.96 -7.91 3.62
CA THR A 121 -8.81 -7.25 4.92
C THR A 121 -7.51 -6.46 4.94
N LEU A 122 -7.64 -5.14 5.10
CA LEU A 122 -6.55 -4.24 5.40
C LEU A 122 -6.40 -4.14 6.92
N LYS A 123 -5.22 -4.50 7.44
CA LYS A 123 -4.88 -4.40 8.86
C LYS A 123 -3.78 -3.38 9.09
N PRO A 124 -4.12 -2.16 9.53
CA PRO A 124 -3.14 -1.16 9.88
C PRO A 124 -2.37 -1.51 11.15
N TYR A 125 -1.12 -1.07 11.23
CA TYR A 125 -0.25 -1.35 12.36
C TYR A 125 0.74 -0.20 12.64
N HIS A 126 1.31 -0.22 13.83
CA HIS A 126 2.53 0.52 14.19
C HIS A 126 3.72 -0.45 14.30
N HIS A 127 4.91 0.03 13.97
CA HIS A 127 6.14 -0.71 14.25
C HIS A 127 6.46 -0.65 15.73
N VAL A 128 6.92 -1.78 16.29
CA VAL A 128 7.43 -1.82 17.65
C VAL A 128 8.91 -1.49 17.63
N TYR A 129 9.33 -0.60 18.52
CA TYR A 129 10.72 -0.16 18.66
C TYR A 129 11.27 -0.59 20.00
N LYS A 130 12.55 -0.94 20.05
CA LYS A 130 13.23 -1.22 21.32
C LYS A 130 13.20 0.02 22.22
N ASP A 131 13.08 -0.22 23.53
CA ASP A 131 12.96 0.83 24.54
C ASP A 131 14.03 1.92 24.38
N ASN A 132 13.58 3.17 24.34
CA ASN A 132 14.42 4.38 24.21
C ASN A 132 15.32 4.43 22.95
N THR A 133 15.00 3.68 21.89
CA THR A 133 15.73 3.75 20.60
C THR A 133 14.80 4.02 19.41
N THR A 134 15.38 4.13 18.21
CA THR A 134 14.68 4.10 16.92
C THR A 134 14.91 2.78 16.19
N GLU A 135 15.45 1.76 16.87
CA GLU A 135 15.65 0.43 16.29
C GLU A 135 14.36 -0.37 16.39
N PHE A 136 14.00 -1.05 15.31
CA PHE A 136 12.87 -1.99 15.31
C PHE A 136 13.12 -3.15 16.27
N GLU A 137 12.08 -3.53 17.00
CA GLU A 137 12.03 -4.81 17.68
C GLU A 137 11.74 -5.91 16.64
N MET A 138 12.45 -7.04 16.73
CA MET A 138 12.26 -8.17 15.83
C MET A 138 11.36 -9.21 16.49
N GLY A 139 10.42 -9.76 15.73
CA GLY A 139 9.63 -10.93 16.10
C GLY A 139 10.47 -12.21 16.12
N ALA A 140 9.91 -13.26 16.71
CA ALA A 140 10.55 -14.58 16.77
C ALA A 140 10.75 -15.24 15.39
N ASP A 141 10.02 -14.77 14.38
CA ASP A 141 10.10 -15.16 12.98
C ASP A 141 11.20 -14.42 12.19
N GLY A 142 11.90 -13.47 12.83
CA GLY A 142 12.93 -12.66 12.19
C GLY A 142 12.38 -11.50 11.36
N HIS A 143 11.08 -11.20 11.43
CA HIS A 143 10.48 -10.01 10.83
C HIS A 143 10.35 -8.86 11.85
N ILE A 144 10.16 -7.63 11.38
CA ILE A 144 9.91 -6.49 12.27
C ILE A 144 8.60 -6.74 13.02
N LYS A 145 8.63 -6.62 14.34
CA LYS A 145 7.44 -6.75 15.18
C LYS A 145 6.53 -5.55 14.94
N VAL A 146 5.23 -5.84 14.80
CA VAL A 146 4.18 -4.85 14.59
C VAL A 146 3.06 -5.04 15.59
N GLU A 147 2.40 -3.94 15.93
CA GLU A 147 1.16 -3.94 16.73
C GLU A 147 0.02 -3.43 15.85
N TYR A 148 -0.99 -4.28 15.65
CA TYR A 148 -2.16 -3.93 14.86
C TYR A 148 -3.05 -2.91 15.58
N ILE A 149 -3.75 -2.08 14.78
CA ILE A 149 -4.69 -1.06 15.22
C ILE A 149 -6.10 -1.50 14.80
N PRO A 150 -6.83 -2.28 15.61
CA PRO A 150 -8.10 -2.89 15.22
C PRO A 150 -9.17 -1.88 14.82
N GLU A 151 -9.16 -0.68 15.40
CA GLU A 151 -10.08 0.41 15.10
C GLU A 151 -9.96 0.92 13.66
N LEU A 152 -8.80 0.72 13.03
CA LEU A 152 -8.53 1.08 11.64
C LEU A 152 -8.69 -0.10 10.67
N GLU A 153 -9.03 -1.30 11.15
CA GLU A 153 -9.21 -2.48 10.29
C GLU A 153 -10.40 -2.28 9.32
N ILE A 154 -10.17 -2.63 8.05
CA ILE A 154 -11.18 -2.54 7.00
C ILE A 154 -11.23 -3.87 6.27
N THR A 155 -12.39 -4.54 6.34
CA THR A 155 -12.69 -5.72 5.52
C THR A 155 -13.76 -5.36 4.50
N ILE A 156 -13.53 -5.70 3.23
CA ILE A 156 -14.50 -5.51 2.14
C ILE A 156 -14.75 -6.81 1.38
N PRO A 157 -15.98 -7.08 0.95
CA PRO A 157 -16.23 -8.15 -0.01
C PRO A 157 -15.66 -7.77 -1.37
N VAL A 158 -15.12 -8.77 -2.08
CA VAL A 158 -14.75 -8.65 -3.49
C VAL A 158 -15.85 -9.30 -4.29
N THR A 159 -16.71 -8.48 -4.87
CA THR A 159 -17.73 -8.92 -5.82
C THR A 159 -17.22 -8.65 -7.23
N PRO A 160 -16.86 -9.68 -8.01
CA PRO A 160 -16.59 -9.51 -9.43
C PRO A 160 -17.85 -8.93 -10.09
N LYS A 161 -17.69 -7.91 -10.93
CA LYS A 161 -18.79 -7.42 -11.79
C LYS A 161 -19.01 -8.34 -12.97
#